data_AF-A0A2T0KD77-F1
#
_entry.id   AF-A0A2T0KD77-F1
#
_cell.length_a   1.000
_cell.length_b   1.000
_cell.length_c   1.000
_cell.angle_alpha   90.00
_cell.angle_beta   90.00
_cell.angle_gamma   90.00
#
_symmetry.space_group_name_H-M   'P 1'
#
loop_
_entity.id
_entity.type
_entity.pdbx_description
1 polymer ?
#
loop_
_entity_poly.entity_id
_entity_poly.type
_entity_poly.pdbx_seq_one_letter_code
_entity_poly.pdbx_strand_id
1 'polypeptide(L)'
;MSSSRTTLPEISRGVRIVREAAESAGRDPDSLRIVVRGVVQAGRRDDTIPLSGDWDQIRAGAERYAEAGATELFYEPNWDPRIGGPDADPRAASELGAEVLAGLAPNG
;
A
#
# COMPACT_ATOMS: atom_id res chain seq x y z
N MET A 1 -2.34 5.93 16.83
CA MET A 1 -3.32 5.54 15.80
C MET A 1 -3.14 6.44 14.60
N SER A 2 -2.67 5.92 13.45
CA SER A 2 -2.69 6.68 12.20
C SER A 2 -4.12 6.62 11.66
N SER A 3 -4.84 7.74 11.62
CA SER A 3 -6.22 7.82 11.14
C SER A 3 -6.30 8.24 9.67
N SER A 4 -5.30 7.88 8.87
CA SER A 4 -5.36 8.17 7.44
C SER A 4 -6.27 7.14 6.77
N ARG A 5 -7.49 7.56 6.42
CA ARG A 5 -8.38 6.86 5.48
C ARG A 5 -8.15 7.37 4.05
N THR A 6 -6.91 7.74 3.74
CA THR A 6 -6.60 8.41 2.48
C THR A 6 -6.93 7.50 1.31
N THR A 7 -7.78 8.00 0.44
CA THR A 7 -8.27 7.33 -0.76
C THR A 7 -7.33 7.55 -1.94
N LEU A 8 -7.41 6.69 -2.96
CA LEU A 8 -6.62 6.84 -4.20
C LEU A 8 -6.80 8.22 -4.89
N PRO A 9 -8.03 8.80 -4.95
CA PRO A 9 -8.20 10.16 -5.46
C PRO A 9 -7.50 11.23 -4.61
N GLU A 10 -7.47 11.08 -3.29
CA GLU A 10 -6.75 12.00 -2.40
C GLU A 10 -5.22 11.88 -2.58
N ILE A 11 -4.70 10.67 -2.79
CA ILE A 11 -3.29 10.43 -3.15
C ILE A 11 -2.98 11.15 -4.47
N SER A 12 -3.78 10.88 -5.51
CA SER A 12 -3.61 11.51 -6.84
C SER A 12 -3.62 13.03 -6.75
N ARG A 13 -4.51 13.59 -5.91
CA ARG A 13 -4.57 15.02 -5.66
C ARG A 13 -3.32 15.54 -4.95
N GLY A 14 -2.84 14.84 -3.92
CA GLY A 14 -1.62 15.20 -3.20
C GLY A 14 -0.39 15.16 -4.10
N VAL A 15 -0.23 14.11 -4.90
CA VAL A 15 0.88 13.95 -5.85
C VAL A 15 0.95 15.13 -6.82
N ARG A 16 -0.19 15.52 -7.41
CA ARG A 16 -0.24 16.67 -8.32
C ARG A 16 0.24 17.96 -7.65
N ILE A 17 -0.25 18.24 -6.43
CA ILE A 17 0.13 19.44 -5.67
C ILE A 17 1.65 19.47 -5.44
N VAL A 18 2.25 18.35 -5.04
CA VAL A 18 3.69 18.29 -4.77
C VAL A 18 4.50 18.44 -6.06
N ARG A 19 4.06 17.85 -7.18
CA ARG A 19 4.70 17.97 -8.50
C ARG A 19 4.64 19.41 -9.03
N GLU A 20 3.47 20.04 -9.00
CA GLU A 20 3.30 21.46 -9.39
C GLU A 20 4.18 22.39 -8.53
N ALA A 21 4.31 22.10 -7.24
CA ALA A 21 5.19 22.85 -6.35
C ALA A 21 6.69 22.64 -6.66
N ALA A 22 7.09 21.42 -7.03
CA ALA A 22 8.46 21.14 -7.46
C ALA A 22 8.82 21.89 -8.74
N GLU A 23 7.93 21.84 -9.74
CA GLU A 23 8.08 22.60 -10.99
C GLU A 23 8.22 24.10 -10.72
N SER A 24 7.33 24.66 -9.88
CA SER A 24 7.35 26.08 -9.50
C SER A 24 8.64 26.47 -8.78
N ALA A 25 9.30 25.52 -8.12
CA ALA A 25 10.59 25.71 -7.44
C ALA A 25 11.80 25.44 -8.35
N GLY A 26 11.60 25.17 -9.65
CA GLY A 26 12.67 24.84 -10.59
C GLY A 26 13.29 23.46 -10.35
N ARG A 27 12.56 22.54 -9.70
CA ARG A 27 12.96 21.15 -9.50
C ARG A 27 12.25 20.24 -10.50
N ASP A 28 12.90 19.15 -10.87
CA ASP A 28 12.29 18.10 -11.69
C ASP A 28 11.17 17.38 -10.91
N PRO A 29 9.89 17.48 -11.32
CA PRO A 29 8.79 16.79 -10.65
C PRO A 29 8.89 15.27 -10.71
N ASP A 30 9.57 14.70 -11.72
CA ASP A 30 9.74 13.26 -11.89
C ASP A 30 10.84 12.68 -11.00
N SER A 31 11.69 13.53 -10.43
CA SER A 31 12.69 13.12 -9.43
C SER A 31 12.11 12.85 -8.03
N LEU A 32 10.83 13.18 -7.81
CA LEU A 32 10.18 13.04 -6.52
C LEU A 32 9.83 11.58 -6.21
N ARG A 33 10.17 11.13 -5.01
CA ARG A 33 9.70 9.85 -4.45
C ARG A 33 8.43 10.07 -3.66
N ILE A 34 7.34 9.44 -4.08
CA ILE A 34 6.04 9.45 -3.41
C ILE A 34 5.83 8.08 -2.78
N VAL A 35 6.00 8.04 -1.46
CA VAL A 35 5.92 6.82 -0.66
C VAL A 35 4.54 6.67 -0.03
N VAL A 36 3.88 5.53 -0.25
CA VAL A 36 2.59 5.19 0.37
C VAL A 36 2.73 3.92 1.20
N ARG A 37 2.12 3.91 2.41
CA ARG A 37 1.92 2.69 3.22
C ARG A 37 0.49 2.20 3.04
N GLY A 38 0.33 1.05 2.42
CA GLY A 38 -0.98 0.46 2.12
C GLY A 38 -1.28 -0.73 3.03
N VAL A 39 -2.45 -0.71 3.68
CA VAL A 39 -2.92 -1.82 4.52
C VAL A 39 -3.25 -3.02 3.65
N VAL A 40 -2.67 -4.18 3.95
CA VAL A 40 -2.92 -5.44 3.23
C VAL A 40 -3.92 -6.30 3.99
N GLN A 41 -4.89 -6.88 3.28
CA GLN A 41 -5.84 -7.87 3.82
C GLN A 41 -5.89 -9.12 2.93
N ALA A 42 -4.97 -10.05 3.16
CA ALA A 42 -4.84 -11.25 2.35
C ALA A 42 -5.95 -12.29 2.61
N GLY A 43 -6.42 -12.97 1.56
CA GLY A 43 -7.36 -14.10 1.65
C GLY A 43 -8.83 -13.72 1.84
N ARG A 44 -9.15 -12.43 2.06
CA ARG A 44 -10.54 -11.94 2.06
C ARG A 44 -10.63 -10.69 1.21
N ARG A 45 -11.50 -10.72 0.20
CA ARG A 45 -11.77 -9.56 -0.64
C ARG A 45 -12.69 -8.57 0.08
N ASP A 46 -12.31 -7.30 0.03
CA ASP A 46 -13.11 -6.13 0.40
C ASP A 46 -12.94 -5.08 -0.71
N ASP A 47 -13.99 -4.80 -1.47
CA ASP A 47 -13.91 -3.89 -2.61
C ASP A 47 -13.63 -2.43 -2.24
N THR A 48 -13.72 -2.08 -0.95
CA THR A 48 -13.32 -0.77 -0.44
C THR A 48 -11.84 -0.68 -0.13
N ILE A 49 -11.12 -1.81 -0.07
CA ILE A 49 -9.70 -1.91 0.25
C ILE A 49 -8.97 -2.45 -0.98
N PRO A 50 -8.22 -1.61 -1.73
CA PRO A 50 -7.55 -2.04 -2.95
C PRO A 50 -6.62 -3.25 -2.75
N LEU A 51 -5.88 -3.29 -1.63
CA LEU A 51 -4.92 -4.34 -1.29
C LEU A 51 -5.55 -5.48 -0.48
N SER A 52 -6.74 -5.92 -0.89
CA SER A 52 -7.45 -7.04 -0.27
C SER A 52 -7.74 -8.16 -1.26
N GLY A 53 -7.88 -9.39 -0.76
CA GLY A 53 -8.19 -10.56 -1.58
C GLY A 53 -7.01 -11.50 -1.76
N ASP A 54 -7.00 -12.22 -2.89
CA ASP A 54 -5.87 -13.07 -3.27
C ASP A 54 -4.66 -12.25 -3.77
N TRP A 55 -3.54 -12.91 -4.06
CA TRP A 55 -2.30 -12.22 -4.44
C TRP A 55 -2.41 -11.45 -5.75
N ASP A 56 -3.16 -11.95 -6.73
CA ASP A 56 -3.35 -11.27 -8.00
C ASP A 56 -4.22 -10.02 -7.82
N GLN A 57 -5.26 -10.12 -7.00
CA GLN A 57 -6.10 -8.98 -6.61
C GLN A 57 -5.32 -7.92 -5.84
N ILE A 58 -4.41 -8.33 -4.93
CA ILE A 58 -3.55 -7.40 -4.20
C ILE A 58 -2.55 -6.72 -5.14
N ARG A 59 -1.95 -7.45 -6.09
CA ARG A 59 -1.04 -6.89 -7.10
C ARG A 59 -1.77 -5.88 -8.00
N ALA A 60 -2.96 -6.22 -8.49
CA ALA A 60 -3.81 -5.27 -9.22
C ALA A 60 -4.18 -4.05 -8.35
N GLY A 61 -4.41 -4.26 -7.06
CA GLY A 61 -4.59 -3.18 -6.10
C GLY A 61 -3.38 -2.25 -5.99
N ALA A 62 -2.16 -2.81 -6.01
CA ALA A 62 -0.91 -2.06 -5.96
C ALA A 62 -0.68 -1.22 -7.23
N GLU A 63 -1.05 -1.75 -8.40
CA GLU A 63 -1.01 -1.00 -9.67
C GLU A 63 -1.85 0.28 -9.59
N ARG A 64 -3.00 0.23 -8.91
CA ARG A 64 -3.85 1.43 -8.71
C ARG A 64 -3.18 2.51 -7.86
N TYR A 65 -2.28 2.16 -6.94
CA TYR A 65 -1.47 3.15 -6.22
C TYR A 65 -0.42 3.79 -7.13
N ALA A 66 0.18 3.02 -8.04
CA ALA A 66 1.10 3.53 -9.04
C ALA A 66 0.38 4.48 -10.02
N GLU A 67 -0.82 4.11 -10.48
CA GLU A 67 -1.71 4.98 -11.29
C GLU A 67 -2.06 6.29 -10.56
N ALA A 68 -2.25 6.23 -9.24
CA ALA A 68 -2.46 7.40 -8.40
C ALA A 68 -1.19 8.24 -8.17
N GLY A 69 -0.04 7.82 -8.71
CA GLY A 69 1.22 8.55 -8.67
C GLY A 69 2.14 8.20 -7.51
N ALA A 70 1.87 7.11 -6.78
CA ALA A 70 2.85 6.56 -5.84
C ALA A 70 4.03 5.98 -6.63
N THR A 71 5.25 6.31 -6.22
CA THR A 71 6.46 5.70 -6.79
C THR A 71 6.90 4.47 -6.01
N GLU A 72 6.49 4.40 -4.74
CA GLU A 72 6.80 3.30 -3.83
C GLU A 72 5.60 2.96 -2.96
N LEU A 73 5.33 1.67 -2.85
CA LEU A 73 4.29 1.12 -2.00
C LEU A 73 4.92 0.19 -0.95
N PHE A 74 4.68 0.50 0.32
CA PHE A 74 5.01 -0.35 1.44
C PHE A 74 3.75 -1.11 1.86
N TYR A 75 3.79 -2.43 1.68
CA TYR A 75 2.76 -3.32 2.19
C TYR A 75 2.81 -3.34 3.72
N GLU A 76 1.69 -3.01 4.35
CA GLU A 76 1.55 -2.95 5.80
C GLU A 76 0.63 -4.07 6.29
N PRO A 77 1.18 -5.21 6.73
CA PRO A 77 0.41 -6.34 7.22
C PRO A 77 -0.03 -6.19 8.69
N ASN A 78 0.57 -5.28 9.48
CA ASN A 78 0.31 -5.20 10.92
C ASN A 78 -1.10 -4.70 11.28
N TRP A 79 -1.89 -4.24 10.30
CA TRP A 79 -3.31 -3.91 10.50
C TRP A 79 -4.24 -5.10 10.32
N ASP A 80 -3.74 -6.22 9.81
CA ASP A 80 -4.49 -7.48 9.85
C ASP A 80 -4.54 -7.97 11.31
N PRO A 81 -5.74 -8.15 11.90
CA PRO A 81 -5.85 -8.61 13.29
C PRO A 81 -5.27 -10.01 13.50
N ARG A 82 -5.07 -10.81 12.44
CA ARG A 82 -4.39 -12.11 12.50
C ARG A 82 -2.87 -11.98 12.65
N ILE A 83 -2.30 -10.79 12.43
CA ILE A 83 -0.86 -10.51 12.51
C ILE A 83 -0.55 -9.55 13.66
N GLY A 84 -1.14 -8.36 13.65
CA GLY A 84 -0.85 -7.31 14.63
C GLY A 84 -1.84 -7.22 15.79
N GLY A 85 -2.82 -8.12 15.84
CA GLY A 85 -3.81 -8.16 16.92
C GLY A 85 -3.22 -8.63 18.25
N PRO A 86 -3.74 -8.16 19.41
CA PRO A 86 -3.25 -8.59 20.72
C PRO A 86 -3.49 -10.08 21.00
N ASP A 87 -4.49 -10.67 20.33
CA ASP A 87 -4.88 -12.07 20.47
C ASP A 87 -4.35 -12.94 19.32
N ALA A 88 -3.48 -12.40 18.45
CA ALA A 88 -2.90 -13.16 17.35
C ALA A 88 -1.96 -14.24 17.88
N ASP A 89 -2.12 -15.48 17.40
CA ASP A 89 -1.16 -16.54 17.70
C ASP A 89 0.20 -16.21 17.04
N PRO A 90 1.32 -16.14 17.79
CA PRO A 90 2.60 -15.69 17.24
C PRO A 90 3.13 -16.54 16.08
N ARG A 91 2.84 -17.86 16.08
CA ARG A 91 3.28 -18.76 15.01
C ARG A 91 2.46 -18.52 13.75
N ALA A 92 1.14 -18.54 13.88
CA ALA A 92 0.23 -18.28 12.76
C ALA A 92 0.46 -16.88 12.16
N ALA A 93 0.69 -15.86 12.99
CA ALA A 93 1.04 -14.52 12.55
C ALA A 93 2.35 -14.48 11.74
N SER A 94 3.37 -15.22 12.20
CA SER A 94 4.66 -15.31 11.51
C SER A 94 4.54 -16.05 10.17
N GLU A 95 3.77 -17.14 10.12
CA GLU A 95 3.50 -17.91 8.91
C GLU A 95 2.76 -17.06 7.87
N LEU A 96 1.69 -16.38 8.27
CA LEU A 96 0.95 -15.47 7.40
C LEU A 96 1.83 -14.29 6.92
N GLY A 97 2.68 -13.76 7.79
CA GLY A 97 3.66 -12.74 7.40
C GLY A 97 4.62 -13.23 6.31
N ALA A 98 5.10 -14.47 6.43
CA ALA A 98 5.95 -15.09 5.40
C ALA A 98 5.19 -15.33 4.08
N GLU A 99 3.92 -15.74 4.15
CA GLU A 99 3.05 -15.87 2.98
C GLU A 99 2.85 -14.55 2.25
N VAL A 100 2.60 -13.45 2.97
CA VAL A 100 2.48 -12.11 2.37
C VAL A 100 3.78 -11.70 1.67
N LEU A 101 4.94 -11.92 2.30
CA LEU A 101 6.24 -11.61 1.69
C LEU A 101 6.48 -12.43 0.43
N ALA A 102 6.18 -13.74 0.45
CA ALA A 102 6.35 -14.61 -0.71
C ALA A 102 5.35 -14.27 -1.83
N GLY A 103 4.07 -14.09 -1.49
CA GLY A 103 2.99 -13.82 -2.42
C GLY A 103 3.09 -12.46 -3.11
N LEU A 104 3.73 -11.48 -2.47
CA LEU A 104 3.90 -10.12 -3.00
C LEU A 104 5.35 -9.78 -3.36
N ALA A 105 6.25 -10.77 -3.35
CA ALA A 105 7.62 -10.58 -3.80
C ALA A 105 7.63 -9.96 -5.22
N PRO A 106 8.56 -9.03 -5.50
CA PRO A 106 8.73 -8.49 -6.84
C PRO A 106 8.95 -9.64 -7.82
N ASN A 107 8.27 -9.58 -8.96
CA ASN A 107 8.63 -10.47 -10.07
C ASN A 107 9.98 -9.98 -10.58
N GLY A 108 10.97 -10.88 -10.61
CA GLY A 108 12.33 -10.58 -11.10
C GLY A 108 12.36 -10.19 -12.57
#